data_AF-A0A6A0ARA1-F1
#
_entry.id   AF-A0A6A0ARA1-F1
#
_cell.length_a   1.000
_cell.length_b   1.000
_cell.length_c   1.000
_cell.angle_alpha   90.00
_cell.angle_beta   90.00
_cell.angle_gamma   90.00
#
_symmetry.space_group_name_H-M   'P 1'
#
loop_
_entity.id
_entity.type
_entity.pdbx_description
1 polymer ?
#
loop_
_entity_poly.entity_id
_entity_poly.type
_entity_poly.pdbx_seq_one_letter_code
_entity_poly.pdbx_strand_id
1 'polypeptide(L)'
;MAMGRIAGRFTRVEPRLRAGRLVLGLLSDLPRKNCWTIAEWAGEAAPHGMQHLLSRASWDADGVRDDVREYVVEHLHDEAAVLVVDETGDVKKGTRTVGVQRQYTGTAGRIENSQAAVYPVYAGIRGHAAVDRELHIPRSWTCDPDRCRAAGLGEDTAFATKPDLARTMIERFLDAGHHVGWVTGDEVYGGNPKLRTALQERGTGYVLAVACSAEVPTGAGKFRADALAAKVPKRAWQKLSAGRGAKGQRFYDWAVIDLAEPAPGRHQLLIRRNRSTGELAHYRCHSTTPASLATLVRVAGSRWRVEETFQSEKGLAGLDEHQVRRYPSWARWVTLAMPAHAFLAVVRADEHAHRPKALAEPLQLPHRTRAAPGTQPREEDPGGAPG
;
A
#
# COMPACT_ATOMS: atom_id res chain seq x y z
N MET A 1 12.60 -9.25 -19.11
CA MET A 1 11.52 -9.78 -18.24
C MET A 1 12.03 -9.86 -16.81
N ALA A 2 11.24 -9.39 -15.83
CA ALA A 2 11.64 -9.09 -14.43
C ALA A 2 12.63 -10.08 -13.77
N MET A 3 12.51 -11.38 -14.02
CA MET A 3 13.42 -12.39 -13.47
C MET A 3 14.89 -12.25 -13.90
N GLY A 4 15.16 -11.72 -15.10
CA GLY A 4 16.52 -11.44 -15.56
C GLY A 4 17.22 -10.35 -14.73
N ARG A 5 16.45 -9.40 -14.18
CA ARG A 5 16.98 -8.30 -13.37
C ARG A 5 17.48 -8.79 -12.02
N ILE A 6 16.73 -9.69 -11.39
CA ILE A 6 17.05 -10.21 -10.06
C ILE A 6 18.06 -11.37 -10.09
N ALA A 7 18.51 -11.78 -11.28
CA ALA A 7 19.33 -12.95 -11.47
C ALA A 7 20.67 -12.89 -10.72
N GLY A 8 21.26 -11.69 -10.61
CA GLY A 8 22.53 -11.46 -9.91
C GLY A 8 22.45 -11.58 -8.38
N ARG A 9 21.24 -11.69 -7.81
CA ARG A 9 21.02 -11.79 -6.36
C ARG A 9 21.12 -13.20 -5.81
N PHE A 10 21.36 -14.19 -6.67
CA PHE A 10 21.42 -15.60 -6.30
C PHE A 10 22.85 -16.13 -6.47
N THR A 11 23.42 -16.69 -5.40
CA THR A 11 24.78 -17.25 -5.40
C THR A 11 24.91 -18.49 -6.27
N ARG A 12 23.82 -19.21 -6.51
CA ARG A 12 23.78 -20.46 -7.29
C ARG A 12 22.63 -20.48 -8.28
N VAL A 13 22.76 -21.28 -9.33
CA VAL A 13 21.77 -21.40 -10.40
C VAL A 13 20.48 -22.07 -9.94
N GLU A 14 20.54 -23.04 -9.03
CA GLU A 14 19.37 -23.83 -8.62
C GLU A 14 18.36 -22.99 -7.80
N PRO A 15 18.77 -22.19 -6.79
CA PRO A 15 17.87 -21.22 -6.14
C PRO A 15 17.29 -20.19 -7.12
N ARG A 16 18.08 -19.73 -8.10
CA ARG A 16 17.62 -18.79 -9.13
C ARG A 16 16.51 -19.37 -9.98
N LEU A 17 16.72 -20.57 -10.53
CA LEU A 17 15.72 -21.27 -11.33
C LEU A 17 14.45 -21.55 -10.52
N ARG A 18 14.62 -21.92 -9.25
CA ARG A 18 13.48 -22.16 -8.36
C ARG A 18 12.73 -20.89 -8.01
N ALA A 19 13.42 -19.77 -7.80
CA ALA A 19 12.77 -18.47 -7.62
C ALA A 19 11.93 -18.09 -8.86
N GLY A 20 12.44 -18.34 -10.06
CA GLY A 20 11.68 -18.18 -11.30
C GLY A 20 10.41 -19.04 -11.34
N ARG A 21 10.52 -20.33 -10.98
CA ARG A 21 9.35 -21.23 -10.88
C ARG A 21 8.36 -20.77 -9.81
N LEU A 22 8.85 -20.28 -8.67
CA LEU A 22 7.99 -19.74 -7.62
C LEU A 22 7.21 -18.52 -8.12
N VAL A 23 7.89 -17.55 -8.74
CA VAL A 23 7.25 -16.35 -9.30
C VAL A 23 6.23 -16.71 -10.39
N LEU A 24 6.55 -17.65 -11.29
CA LEU A 24 5.59 -18.13 -12.28
C LEU A 24 4.39 -18.84 -11.65
N GLY A 25 4.60 -19.62 -10.59
CA GLY A 25 3.52 -20.21 -9.81
C GLY A 25 2.64 -19.16 -9.13
N LEU A 26 3.23 -18.08 -8.61
CA LEU A 26 2.46 -16.95 -8.07
C LEU A 26 1.63 -16.23 -9.15
N LEU A 27 2.12 -16.18 -10.38
CA LEU A 27 1.42 -15.59 -11.53
C LEU A 27 0.36 -16.50 -12.16
N SER A 28 0.40 -17.79 -11.86
CA SER A 28 -0.51 -18.79 -12.44
C SER A 28 -1.90 -18.78 -11.80
N ASP A 29 -2.87 -19.38 -12.49
CA ASP A 29 -4.27 -19.52 -12.05
C ASP A 29 -4.46 -20.69 -11.05
N LEU A 30 -3.52 -20.85 -10.13
CA LEU A 30 -3.60 -21.87 -9.10
C LEU A 30 -4.69 -21.49 -8.08
N PRO A 31 -5.51 -22.45 -7.63
CA PRO A 31 -6.58 -22.18 -6.65
C PRO A 31 -6.04 -21.74 -5.29
N ARG A 32 -4.75 -22.03 -5.01
CA ARG A 32 -4.05 -21.61 -3.81
C ARG A 32 -2.55 -21.47 -4.07
N LYS A 33 -1.96 -20.34 -3.68
CA LYS A 33 -0.54 -20.01 -3.89
C LYS A 33 0.25 -20.28 -2.62
N ASN A 34 0.70 -21.52 -2.45
CA ASN A 34 1.57 -21.93 -1.35
C ASN A 34 2.71 -22.83 -1.87
N CYS A 35 3.71 -23.12 -1.02
CA CYS A 35 4.87 -23.91 -1.42
C CYS A 35 4.53 -25.31 -1.96
N TRP A 36 3.44 -25.93 -1.50
CA TRP A 36 3.02 -27.25 -1.96
C TRP A 36 2.46 -27.18 -3.37
N THR A 37 1.40 -26.37 -3.55
CA THR A 37 0.71 -26.25 -4.83
C THR A 37 1.64 -25.73 -5.93
N ILE A 38 2.53 -24.79 -5.60
CA ILE A 38 3.53 -24.27 -6.55
C ILE A 38 4.61 -25.32 -6.87
N ALA A 39 5.01 -26.15 -5.90
CA ALA A 39 5.97 -27.24 -6.16
C ALA A 39 5.38 -28.28 -7.12
N GLU A 40 4.14 -28.72 -6.88
CA GLU A 40 3.42 -29.64 -7.77
C GLU A 40 3.27 -29.06 -9.18
N TRP A 41 2.84 -27.80 -9.28
CA TRP A 41 2.75 -27.09 -10.56
C TRP A 41 4.10 -26.99 -11.28
N ALA A 42 5.19 -26.81 -10.53
CA ALA A 42 6.55 -26.76 -11.05
C ALA A 42 7.17 -28.13 -11.37
N GLY A 43 6.41 -29.22 -11.22
CA GLY A 43 6.86 -30.59 -11.45
C GLY A 43 7.80 -31.15 -10.37
N GLU A 44 7.82 -30.56 -9.17
CA GLU A 44 8.55 -31.11 -8.02
C GLU A 44 7.67 -32.10 -7.24
N ALA A 45 8.27 -33.23 -6.81
CA ALA A 45 7.55 -34.27 -6.07
C ALA A 45 7.14 -33.86 -4.63
N ALA A 46 7.73 -32.79 -4.09
CA ALA A 46 7.53 -32.36 -2.71
C ALA A 46 7.82 -30.85 -2.55
N PRO A 47 7.24 -30.18 -1.53
CA PRO A 47 7.44 -28.74 -1.30
C PRO A 47 8.85 -28.35 -0.80
N HIS A 48 9.71 -29.32 -0.53
CA HIS A 48 10.98 -29.09 0.16
C HIS A 48 11.91 -28.15 -0.59
N GLY A 49 11.92 -28.18 -1.92
CA GLY A 49 12.68 -27.23 -2.74
C GLY A 49 12.23 -25.79 -2.51
N MET A 50 10.92 -25.54 -2.58
CA MET A 50 10.31 -24.22 -2.35
C MET A 50 10.54 -23.74 -0.92
N GLN A 51 10.37 -24.63 0.06
CA GLN A 51 10.66 -24.33 1.47
C GLN A 51 12.14 -24.02 1.70
N HIS A 52 13.06 -24.75 1.06
CA HIS A 52 14.49 -24.49 1.14
C HIS A 52 14.87 -23.13 0.54
N LEU A 53 14.29 -22.76 -0.61
CA LEU A 53 14.49 -21.45 -1.23
C LEU A 53 14.17 -20.30 -0.25
N LEU A 54 13.05 -20.42 0.46
CA LEU A 54 12.58 -19.38 1.39
C LEU A 54 13.30 -19.43 2.74
N SER A 55 13.78 -20.57 3.21
CA SER A 55 14.29 -20.71 4.58
C SER A 55 15.81 -20.76 4.70
N ARG A 56 16.51 -21.36 3.73
CA ARG A 56 17.92 -21.74 3.88
C ARG A 56 18.82 -21.38 2.71
N ALA A 57 18.28 -21.24 1.50
CA ALA A 57 19.07 -20.87 0.33
C ALA A 57 19.80 -19.53 0.55
N SER A 58 21.00 -19.38 -0.02
CA SER A 58 21.77 -18.14 0.00
C SER A 58 21.38 -17.30 -1.21
N TRP A 59 20.69 -16.18 -0.96
CA TRP A 59 20.38 -15.13 -1.92
C TRP A 59 20.01 -13.84 -1.18
N ASP A 60 20.25 -12.72 -1.85
CA ASP A 60 20.11 -11.36 -1.34
C ASP A 60 18.67 -10.86 -1.54
N ALA A 61 17.82 -11.03 -0.53
CA ALA A 61 16.41 -10.62 -0.60
C ALA A 61 16.24 -9.09 -0.64
N ASP A 62 17.15 -8.35 -0.04
CA ASP A 62 17.09 -6.89 -0.02
C ASP A 62 17.54 -6.31 -1.36
N GLY A 63 18.56 -6.91 -2.00
CA GLY A 63 18.92 -6.61 -3.37
C GLY A 63 17.82 -6.96 -4.37
N VAL A 64 17.07 -8.06 -4.17
CA VAL A 64 15.88 -8.34 -5.01
C VAL A 64 14.81 -7.27 -4.82
N ARG A 65 14.55 -6.82 -3.58
CA ARG A 65 13.63 -5.69 -3.32
C ARG A 65 14.11 -4.43 -4.07
N ASP A 66 15.40 -4.11 -4.01
CA ASP A 66 15.95 -2.94 -4.70
C ASP A 66 15.79 -3.07 -6.22
N ASP A 67 16.07 -4.24 -6.80
CA ASP A 67 15.86 -4.50 -8.22
C ASP A 67 14.37 -4.37 -8.64
N VAL A 68 13.44 -4.74 -7.75
CA VAL A 68 12.00 -4.55 -7.97
C VAL A 68 11.62 -3.06 -7.94
N ARG A 69 12.16 -2.29 -6.99
CA ARG A 69 12.00 -0.83 -6.97
C ARG A 69 12.46 -0.22 -8.30
N GLU A 70 13.65 -0.59 -8.78
CA GLU A 70 14.15 -0.10 -10.07
C GLU A 70 13.21 -0.46 -11.23
N TYR A 71 12.72 -1.70 -11.27
CA TYR A 71 11.77 -2.14 -12.29
C TYR A 71 10.48 -1.31 -12.27
N VAL A 72 9.92 -1.07 -11.08
CA VAL A 72 8.69 -0.29 -10.90
C VAL A 72 8.88 1.17 -11.33
N VAL A 73 9.95 1.83 -10.85
CA VAL A 73 10.21 3.24 -11.19
C VAL A 73 10.48 3.41 -12.68
N GLU A 74 11.25 2.51 -13.29
CA GLU A 74 11.56 2.55 -14.72
C GLU A 74 10.31 2.39 -15.60
N HIS A 75 9.45 1.41 -15.29
CA HIS A 75 8.34 1.05 -16.17
C HIS A 75 7.05 1.81 -15.86
N LEU A 76 6.84 2.24 -14.62
CA LEU A 76 5.67 3.04 -14.22
C LEU A 76 5.99 4.53 -14.07
N HIS A 77 7.16 4.96 -14.54
CA HIS A 77 7.66 6.34 -14.44
C HIS A 77 6.57 7.39 -14.65
N ASP A 78 6.44 8.29 -13.67
CA ASP A 78 5.54 9.43 -13.70
C ASP A 78 6.12 10.55 -12.83
N GLU A 79 6.32 11.73 -13.40
CA GLU A 79 6.77 12.93 -12.67
C GLU A 79 5.78 13.33 -11.56
N ALA A 80 4.51 12.99 -11.74
CA ALA A 80 3.46 13.24 -10.77
C ALA A 80 3.25 12.07 -9.79
N ALA A 81 4.12 11.05 -9.81
CA ALA A 81 4.01 9.91 -8.91
C ALA A 81 3.99 10.34 -7.44
N VAL A 82 3.20 9.60 -6.66
CA VAL A 82 3.09 9.76 -5.21
C VAL A 82 3.57 8.47 -4.57
N LEU A 83 4.38 8.58 -3.53
CA LEU A 83 4.70 7.43 -2.68
C LEU A 83 3.62 7.31 -1.61
N VAL A 84 2.80 6.27 -1.71
CA VAL A 84 1.69 6.01 -0.79
C VAL A 84 2.16 4.98 0.23
N VAL A 85 2.13 5.33 1.52
CA VAL A 85 2.46 4.38 2.59
C VAL A 85 1.19 3.91 3.27
N ASP A 86 1.07 2.59 3.41
CA ASP A 86 0.05 1.94 4.21
C ASP A 86 0.56 0.58 4.68
N GLU A 87 -0.22 -0.08 5.53
CA GLU A 87 0.02 -1.46 5.95
C GLU A 87 -1.07 -2.40 5.49
N THR A 88 -0.72 -3.68 5.38
CA THR A 88 -1.70 -4.75 5.30
C THR A 88 -1.41 -5.83 6.33
N GLY A 89 -2.49 -6.46 6.80
CA GLY A 89 -2.44 -7.48 7.83
C GLY A 89 -2.86 -8.84 7.29
N ASP A 90 -2.22 -9.89 7.80
CA ASP A 90 -2.57 -11.28 7.50
C ASP A 90 -3.00 -11.96 8.79
N VAL A 91 -4.23 -12.48 8.82
CA VAL A 91 -4.76 -13.22 9.96
C VAL A 91 -4.02 -14.55 10.07
N LYS A 92 -3.49 -14.85 11.26
CA LYS A 92 -2.74 -16.09 11.52
C LYS A 92 -3.30 -16.80 12.77
N LYS A 93 -3.14 -18.11 12.81
CA LYS A 93 -3.48 -18.93 13.99
C LYS A 93 -2.22 -19.25 14.81
N GLY A 94 -2.37 -19.27 16.14
CA GLY A 94 -1.28 -19.58 17.07
C GLY A 94 -0.28 -18.42 17.29
N THR A 95 0.78 -18.69 18.03
CA THR A 95 1.71 -17.67 18.55
C THR A 95 3.11 -17.70 17.92
N ARG A 96 3.38 -18.66 17.03
CA ARG A 96 4.72 -18.95 16.49
C ARG A 96 5.07 -18.26 15.18
N THR A 97 4.10 -17.66 14.48
CA THR A 97 4.38 -16.88 13.27
C THR A 97 4.98 -15.54 13.68
N VAL A 98 6.13 -15.19 13.10
CA VAL A 98 6.85 -13.96 13.42
C VAL A 98 5.96 -12.71 13.37
N GLY A 99 6.11 -11.83 14.36
CA GLY A 99 5.37 -10.58 14.45
C GLY A 99 3.87 -10.73 14.75
N VAL A 100 3.35 -11.95 14.95
CA VAL A 100 1.92 -12.15 15.21
C VAL A 100 1.54 -11.68 16.61
N GLN A 101 0.46 -10.90 16.70
CA GLN A 101 -0.19 -10.55 17.96
C GLN A 101 -1.67 -10.23 17.71
N ARG A 102 -2.46 -10.12 18.78
CA ARG A 102 -3.80 -9.52 18.69
C ARG A 102 -3.67 -8.03 18.40
N GLN A 103 -4.03 -7.62 17.20
CA GLN A 103 -4.01 -6.23 16.76
C GLN A 103 -5.12 -5.98 15.75
N TYR A 104 -5.51 -4.73 15.58
CA TYR A 104 -6.45 -4.36 14.53
C TYR A 104 -5.85 -4.71 13.17
N THR A 105 -6.62 -5.41 12.34
CA THR A 105 -6.26 -5.70 10.95
C THR A 105 -7.37 -5.22 10.04
N GLY A 106 -7.00 -4.36 9.08
CA GLY A 106 -7.95 -3.87 8.07
C GLY A 106 -8.62 -4.99 7.29
N THR A 107 -7.95 -6.13 7.12
CA THR A 107 -8.50 -7.29 6.40
C THR A 107 -9.66 -7.96 7.13
N ALA A 108 -9.68 -7.97 8.47
CA ALA A 108 -10.77 -8.56 9.25
C ALA A 108 -11.74 -7.52 9.83
N GLY A 109 -11.44 -6.22 9.69
CA GLY A 109 -12.23 -5.13 10.27
C GLY A 109 -12.31 -5.13 11.80
N ARG A 110 -11.50 -5.95 12.48
CA ARG A 110 -11.55 -6.17 13.94
C ARG A 110 -10.18 -6.54 14.50
N ILE A 111 -10.09 -6.59 15.82
CA ILE A 111 -8.88 -7.07 16.51
C ILE A 111 -8.79 -8.58 16.35
N GLU A 112 -7.77 -9.03 15.64
CA GLU A 112 -7.48 -10.44 15.41
C GLU A 112 -6.00 -10.73 15.63
N ASN A 113 -5.71 -12.02 15.85
CA ASN A 113 -4.33 -12.47 15.83
C ASN A 113 -3.79 -12.38 14.39
N SER A 114 -2.93 -11.39 14.15
CA SER A 114 -2.47 -11.06 12.81
C SER A 114 -1.03 -10.61 12.80
N GLN A 115 -0.40 -10.76 11.64
CA GLN A 115 0.89 -10.20 11.29
C GLN A 115 0.63 -8.96 10.41
N ALA A 116 1.37 -7.87 10.58
CA ALA A 116 1.18 -6.66 9.79
C ALA A 116 2.50 -6.20 9.16
N ALA A 117 2.46 -5.82 7.88
CA ALA A 117 3.62 -5.32 7.16
C ALA A 117 3.31 -4.00 6.47
N VAL A 118 4.29 -3.11 6.48
CA VAL A 118 4.21 -1.75 5.92
C VAL A 118 4.83 -1.79 4.52
N TYR A 119 4.17 -1.11 3.58
CA TYR A 119 4.58 -1.04 2.19
C TYR A 119 4.49 0.41 1.68
N PRO A 120 5.57 0.98 1.13
CA PRO A 120 5.47 2.11 0.24
C PRO A 120 5.11 1.62 -1.17
N VAL A 121 4.05 2.19 -1.72
CA VAL A 121 3.57 1.95 -3.08
C VAL A 121 3.87 3.15 -3.95
N TYR A 122 4.63 2.93 -5.02
CA TYR A 122 4.86 3.94 -6.05
C TYR A 122 3.60 4.03 -6.91
N ALA A 123 2.95 5.19 -6.92
CA ALA A 123 1.66 5.36 -7.54
C ALA A 123 1.69 6.46 -8.61
N GLY A 124 1.79 6.06 -9.87
CA GLY A 124 1.75 6.92 -11.06
C GLY A 124 0.46 6.78 -11.87
N ILE A 125 0.27 7.62 -12.89
CA ILE A 125 -0.89 7.56 -13.80
C ILE A 125 -0.97 6.24 -14.57
N ARG A 126 0.19 5.66 -14.88
CA ARG A 126 0.31 4.39 -15.62
C ARG A 126 -0.08 3.18 -14.78
N GLY A 127 0.19 3.22 -13.47
CA GLY A 127 -0.05 2.10 -12.58
C GLY A 127 0.51 2.33 -11.18
N HIS A 128 0.44 1.29 -10.37
CA HIS A 128 0.94 1.29 -9.00
C HIS A 128 1.48 -0.08 -8.61
N ALA A 129 2.54 -0.09 -7.78
CA ALA A 129 3.14 -1.31 -7.24
C ALA A 129 3.98 -0.98 -5.99
N ALA A 130 4.12 -1.95 -5.08
CA ALA A 130 4.99 -1.82 -3.92
C ALA A 130 6.47 -1.76 -4.33
N VAL A 131 7.25 -0.88 -3.69
CA VAL A 131 8.69 -0.70 -3.95
C VAL A 131 9.58 -1.08 -2.76
N ASP A 132 8.98 -1.33 -1.60
CA ASP A 132 9.66 -1.82 -0.40
C ASP A 132 8.66 -2.62 0.46
N ARG A 133 9.16 -3.29 1.50
CA ARG A 133 8.38 -4.08 2.45
C ARG A 133 9.12 -4.22 3.76
N GLU A 134 8.46 -3.87 4.87
CA GLU A 134 8.98 -4.12 6.21
C GLU A 134 7.92 -4.75 7.12
N LEU A 135 8.34 -5.74 7.91
CA LEU A 135 7.46 -6.37 8.86
C LEU A 135 7.39 -5.57 10.16
N HIS A 136 6.18 -5.28 10.64
CA HIS A 136 6.04 -4.71 11.96
C HIS A 136 6.26 -5.78 13.04
N ILE A 137 7.33 -5.65 13.81
CA ILE A 137 7.63 -6.48 14.97
C ILE A 137 7.16 -5.77 16.25
N PRO A 138 6.12 -6.27 16.94
CA PRO A 138 5.58 -5.61 18.12
C PRO A 138 6.52 -5.68 19.33
N ARG A 139 6.32 -4.80 20.32
CA ARG A 139 7.09 -4.85 21.60
C ARG A 139 6.96 -6.19 22.31
N SER A 140 5.80 -6.83 22.21
CA SER A 140 5.55 -8.17 22.78
C SER A 140 6.44 -9.27 22.20
N TRP A 141 7.09 -9.02 21.06
CA TRP A 141 8.11 -9.87 20.48
C TRP A 141 9.51 -9.44 20.89
N THR A 142 9.84 -8.15 20.75
CA THR A 142 11.21 -7.65 21.01
C THR A 142 11.61 -7.74 22.48
N CYS A 143 10.65 -7.85 23.41
CA CYS A 143 10.92 -8.14 24.82
C CYS A 143 11.17 -9.62 25.13
N ASP A 144 11.13 -10.52 24.13
CA ASP A 144 11.37 -11.96 24.27
C ASP A 144 12.48 -12.40 23.28
N PRO A 145 13.76 -12.35 23.70
CA PRO A 145 14.89 -12.67 22.83
C PRO A 145 14.87 -14.11 22.31
N ASP A 146 14.40 -15.08 23.10
CA ASP A 146 14.29 -16.47 22.68
C ASP A 146 13.27 -16.64 21.55
N ARG A 147 12.13 -15.98 21.68
CA ARG A 147 11.10 -15.96 20.63
C ARG A 147 11.61 -15.28 19.37
N CYS A 148 12.36 -14.18 19.49
CA CYS A 148 13.01 -13.52 18.36
C CYS A 148 14.00 -14.45 17.64
N ARG A 149 14.92 -15.09 18.37
CA ARG A 149 15.87 -16.06 17.82
C ARG A 149 15.17 -17.25 17.15
N ALA A 150 14.14 -17.80 17.78
CA ALA A 150 13.34 -18.89 17.22
C ALA A 150 12.66 -18.48 15.91
N ALA A 151 12.17 -17.25 15.80
CA ALA A 151 11.62 -16.69 14.57
C ALA A 151 12.67 -16.28 13.53
N GLY A 152 13.97 -16.29 13.87
CA GLY A 152 15.05 -15.87 12.97
C GLY A 152 15.12 -14.36 12.77
N LEU A 153 14.69 -13.59 13.77
CA LEU A 153 14.97 -12.16 13.85
C LEU A 153 16.43 -11.97 14.29
N GLY A 154 17.07 -10.88 13.84
CA GLY A 154 18.45 -10.54 14.22
C GLY A 154 18.55 -10.19 15.71
N GLU A 155 19.74 -10.33 16.30
CA GLU A 155 19.96 -10.05 17.73
C GLU A 155 19.66 -8.61 18.10
N ASP A 156 19.92 -7.66 17.19
CA ASP A 156 19.66 -6.23 17.38
C ASP A 156 18.24 -5.80 16.97
N THR A 157 17.30 -6.74 16.81
CA THR A 157 15.92 -6.41 16.42
C THR A 157 15.22 -5.62 17.53
N ALA A 158 15.16 -4.31 17.38
CA ALA A 158 14.44 -3.42 18.27
C ALA A 158 13.02 -3.13 17.78
N PHE A 159 12.16 -2.70 18.69
CA PHE A 159 10.81 -2.26 18.34
C PHE A 159 10.87 -0.98 17.49
N ALA A 160 10.17 -0.99 16.37
CA ALA A 160 9.94 0.17 15.51
C ALA A 160 8.43 0.34 15.28
N THR A 161 7.93 1.57 15.39
CA THR A 161 6.54 1.86 15.04
C THR A 161 6.34 1.77 13.52
N LYS A 162 5.10 1.59 13.04
CA LYS A 162 4.83 1.58 11.59
C LYS A 162 5.31 2.87 10.89
N PRO A 163 5.13 4.08 11.47
CA PRO A 163 5.74 5.28 10.89
C PRO A 163 7.28 5.31 10.92
N ASP A 164 7.93 4.67 11.89
CA ASP A 164 9.40 4.54 11.88
C ASP A 164 9.85 3.65 10.72
N LEU A 165 9.14 2.54 10.47
CA LEU A 165 9.40 1.66 9.31
C LEU A 165 9.16 2.40 7.99
N ALA A 166 8.05 3.13 7.89
CA ALA A 166 7.74 3.97 6.74
C ALA A 166 8.85 4.98 6.45
N ARG A 167 9.31 5.70 7.49
CA ARG A 167 10.41 6.65 7.38
C ARG A 167 11.66 5.98 6.82
N THR A 168 12.08 4.84 7.40
CA THR A 168 13.25 4.09 6.93
C THR A 168 13.13 3.69 5.46
N MET A 169 11.96 3.20 5.03
CA MET A 169 11.76 2.78 3.63
C MET A 169 11.70 3.97 2.67
N ILE A 170 11.13 5.11 3.08
CA ILE A 170 11.15 6.34 2.29
C ILE A 170 12.58 6.88 2.17
N GLU A 171 13.32 6.94 3.27
CA GLU A 171 14.74 7.35 3.27
C GLU A 171 15.55 6.44 2.34
N ARG A 172 15.38 5.11 2.43
CA ARG A 172 16.02 4.14 1.52
C ARG A 172 15.67 4.38 0.05
N PHE A 173 14.40 4.68 -0.26
CA PHE A 173 13.97 5.02 -1.62
C PHE A 173 14.67 6.28 -2.14
N LEU A 174 14.75 7.33 -1.31
CA LEU A 174 15.39 8.60 -1.68
C LEU A 174 16.93 8.48 -1.73
N ASP A 175 17.55 7.74 -0.81
CA ASP A 175 19.00 7.49 -0.75
C ASP A 175 19.49 6.66 -1.93
N ALA A 176 18.61 5.85 -2.53
CA ALA A 176 18.87 5.15 -3.79
C ALA A 176 18.85 6.08 -5.03
N GLY A 177 18.63 7.39 -4.85
CA GLY A 177 18.63 8.38 -5.93
C GLY A 177 17.27 8.57 -6.61
N HIS A 178 16.21 7.97 -6.09
CA HIS A 178 14.86 8.17 -6.62
C HIS A 178 14.22 9.43 -6.06
N HIS A 179 13.36 10.05 -6.87
CA HIS A 179 12.66 11.26 -6.49
C HIS A 179 11.15 11.09 -6.63
N VAL A 180 10.41 11.60 -5.64
CA VAL A 180 8.96 11.78 -5.69
C VAL A 180 8.63 13.16 -5.14
N GLY A 181 7.71 13.88 -5.77
CA GLY A 181 7.29 15.19 -5.28
C GLY A 181 6.45 15.11 -3.99
N TRP A 182 5.82 13.97 -3.75
CA TRP A 182 4.79 13.83 -2.72
C TRP A 182 4.76 12.46 -2.04
N VAL A 183 4.52 12.48 -0.73
CA VAL A 183 4.18 11.30 0.09
C VAL A 183 2.77 11.44 0.67
N THR A 184 2.01 10.36 0.71
CA THR A 184 0.69 10.31 1.35
C THR A 184 0.54 9.03 2.19
N GLY A 185 -0.38 9.06 3.15
CA GLY A 185 -0.56 8.01 4.15
C GLY A 185 -1.75 8.35 5.05
N ASP A 186 -2.19 7.36 5.82
CA ASP A 186 -3.31 7.49 6.74
C ASP A 186 -2.96 8.24 8.03
N GLU A 187 -3.89 8.22 8.99
CA GLU A 187 -3.76 8.88 10.29
C GLU A 187 -2.59 8.36 11.15
N VAL A 188 -2.23 7.08 11.03
CA VAL A 188 -1.09 6.49 11.76
C VAL A 188 0.20 7.18 11.34
N TYR A 189 0.36 7.43 10.04
CA TYR A 189 1.53 8.10 9.48
C TYR A 189 1.46 9.61 9.70
N GLY A 190 0.32 10.24 9.42
CA GLY A 190 0.19 11.69 9.54
C GLY A 190 0.19 12.21 10.97
N GLY A 191 -0.17 11.39 11.96
CA GLY A 191 -0.02 11.69 13.38
C GLY A 191 1.43 11.73 13.85
N ASN A 192 2.38 11.12 13.12
CA ASN A 192 3.77 11.00 13.56
C ASN A 192 4.61 12.23 13.19
N PRO A 193 5.10 13.05 14.16
CA PRO A 193 5.90 14.23 13.87
C PRO A 193 7.28 13.89 13.30
N LYS A 194 7.92 12.78 13.71
CA LYS A 194 9.25 12.40 13.22
C LYS A 194 9.22 12.10 11.72
N LEU A 195 8.19 11.39 11.24
CA LEU A 195 8.00 11.14 9.82
C LEU A 195 7.81 12.46 9.04
N ARG A 196 6.96 13.37 9.54
CA ARG A 196 6.75 14.67 8.89
C ARG A 196 8.03 15.50 8.84
N THR A 197 8.80 15.56 9.92
CA THR A 197 10.08 16.27 9.96
C THR A 197 11.08 15.66 8.99
N ALA A 198 11.22 14.32 8.94
CA ALA A 198 12.11 13.66 7.99
C ALA A 198 11.75 13.99 6.53
N LEU A 199 10.45 13.99 6.18
CA LEU A 199 10.01 14.38 4.84
C LEU A 199 10.37 15.84 4.50
N GLN A 200 10.20 16.76 5.47
CA GLN A 200 10.55 18.17 5.30
C GLN A 200 12.05 18.38 5.12
N GLU A 201 12.88 17.71 5.93
CA GLU A 201 14.34 17.77 5.84
C GLU A 201 14.87 17.24 4.50
N ARG A 202 14.18 16.23 3.95
CA ARG A 202 14.47 15.67 2.61
C ARG A 202 13.81 16.47 1.47
N GLY A 203 13.17 17.60 1.77
CA GLY A 203 12.52 18.47 0.79
C GLY A 203 11.32 17.86 0.07
N THR A 204 10.73 16.78 0.63
CA THR A 204 9.64 16.02 0.03
C THR A 204 8.29 16.51 0.56
N GLY A 205 7.40 16.92 -0.34
CA GLY A 205 6.05 17.35 0.03
C GLY A 205 5.23 16.19 0.59
N TYR A 206 4.23 16.50 1.42
CA TYR A 206 3.32 15.46 1.91
C TYR A 206 1.89 15.94 2.03
N VAL A 207 0.97 14.99 1.93
CA VAL A 207 -0.45 15.13 2.31
C VAL A 207 -0.81 13.90 3.14
N LEU A 208 -0.76 14.01 4.46
CA LEU A 208 -0.98 12.89 5.38
C LEU A 208 -2.27 13.11 6.15
N ALA A 209 -3.11 12.08 6.24
CA ALA A 209 -4.34 12.16 7.01
C ALA A 209 -4.02 12.34 8.50
N VAL A 210 -4.89 13.04 9.22
CA VAL A 210 -4.76 13.26 10.66
C VAL A 210 -6.12 13.16 11.35
N ALA A 211 -6.09 12.86 12.64
CA ALA A 211 -7.28 12.86 13.49
C ALA A 211 -8.05 14.19 13.37
N CYS A 212 -9.37 14.15 13.50
CA CYS A 212 -10.17 15.37 13.63
C CYS A 212 -9.77 16.20 14.87
N SER A 213 -9.23 15.54 15.89
CA SER A 213 -8.71 16.14 17.12
C SER A 213 -7.27 16.66 17.00
N ALA A 214 -6.61 16.50 15.85
CA ALA A 214 -5.24 16.94 15.68
C ALA A 214 -5.15 18.47 15.85
N GLU A 215 -4.28 18.91 16.76
CA GLU A 215 -4.01 20.32 16.96
C GLU A 215 -3.07 20.85 15.88
N VAL A 216 -3.39 22.00 15.29
CA VAL A 216 -2.58 22.68 14.27
C VAL A 216 -2.37 24.15 14.66
N PRO A 217 -1.17 24.72 14.44
CA PRO A 217 -0.91 26.12 14.72
C PRO A 217 -1.49 27.03 13.64
N THR A 218 -2.10 28.12 14.09
CA THR A 218 -2.61 29.21 13.25
C THR A 218 -2.10 30.54 13.79
N GLY A 219 -2.26 31.63 13.04
CA GLY A 219 -1.89 32.97 13.53
C GLY A 219 -2.62 33.40 14.80
N ALA A 220 -3.76 32.77 15.13
CA ALA A 220 -4.56 33.05 16.33
C ALA A 220 -4.30 32.04 17.48
N GLY A 221 -3.31 31.15 17.34
CA GLY A 221 -3.01 30.10 18.30
C GLY A 221 -3.23 28.69 17.75
N LYS A 222 -3.17 27.68 18.63
CA LYS A 222 -3.38 26.27 18.28
C LYS A 222 -4.86 25.92 18.35
N PHE A 223 -5.36 25.22 17.33
CA PHE A 223 -6.74 24.76 17.26
C PHE A 223 -6.82 23.32 16.75
N ARG A 224 -7.86 22.59 17.15
CA ARG A 224 -8.18 21.29 16.56
C ARG A 224 -8.64 21.44 15.12
N ALA A 225 -8.34 20.43 14.30
CA ALA A 225 -8.73 20.41 12.89
C ALA A 225 -10.25 20.50 12.68
N ASP A 226 -11.04 19.80 13.49
CA ASP A 226 -12.51 19.84 13.44
C ASP A 226 -13.09 21.22 13.78
N ALA A 227 -12.55 21.88 14.81
CA ALA A 227 -12.95 23.22 15.22
C ALA A 227 -12.65 24.26 14.12
N LEU A 228 -11.56 24.09 13.38
CA LEU A 228 -11.25 24.92 12.20
C LEU A 228 -12.20 24.60 11.03
N ALA A 229 -12.47 23.32 10.78
CA ALA A 229 -13.38 22.90 9.72
C ALA A 229 -14.80 23.49 9.88
N ALA A 230 -15.28 23.59 11.12
CA ALA A 230 -16.57 24.20 11.45
C ALA A 230 -16.63 25.71 11.11
N LYS A 231 -15.48 26.39 11.08
CA LYS A 231 -15.37 27.83 10.78
C LYS A 231 -15.18 28.12 9.28
N VAL A 232 -15.02 27.10 8.43
CA VAL A 232 -14.80 27.29 7.00
C VAL A 232 -16.08 27.84 6.33
N PRO A 233 -16.04 29.03 5.71
CA PRO A 233 -17.20 29.60 5.04
C PRO A 233 -17.69 28.72 3.89
N LYS A 234 -19.00 28.69 3.63
CA LYS A 234 -19.59 27.89 2.53
C LYS A 234 -18.92 28.12 1.17
N ARG A 235 -18.55 29.37 0.87
CA ARG A 235 -17.87 29.77 -0.39
C ARG A 235 -16.45 29.25 -0.56
N ALA A 236 -15.80 28.79 0.52
CA ALA A 236 -14.43 28.30 0.47
C ALA A 236 -14.35 26.82 0.06
N TRP A 237 -15.48 26.11 0.07
CA TRP A 237 -15.56 24.72 -0.34
C TRP A 237 -15.62 24.59 -1.87
N GLN A 238 -14.75 23.76 -2.43
CA GLN A 238 -14.65 23.53 -3.88
C GLN A 238 -14.91 22.06 -4.20
N LYS A 239 -15.78 21.78 -5.16
CA LYS A 239 -16.03 20.42 -5.65
C LYS A 239 -14.86 19.98 -6.52
N LEU A 240 -14.08 19.02 -6.04
CA LEU A 240 -12.94 18.46 -6.78
C LEU A 240 -12.94 16.94 -6.69
N SER A 241 -12.39 16.30 -7.72
CA SER A 241 -12.27 14.84 -7.74
C SER A 241 -10.98 14.37 -7.07
N ALA A 242 -11.09 13.40 -6.18
CA ALA A 242 -9.99 12.63 -5.62
C ALA A 242 -9.51 11.51 -6.59
N GLY A 243 -9.83 11.63 -7.87
CA GLY A 243 -9.43 10.70 -8.93
C GLY A 243 -10.41 9.56 -9.21
N ARG A 244 -9.94 8.71 -10.15
CA ARG A 244 -10.49 7.43 -10.64
C ARG A 244 -11.00 6.52 -9.51
N GLY A 245 -12.28 6.17 -9.45
CA GLY A 245 -12.77 5.02 -8.69
C GLY A 245 -13.51 4.02 -9.60
N ALA A 246 -13.93 2.88 -9.04
CA ALA A 246 -14.63 1.83 -9.81
C ALA A 246 -15.91 2.33 -10.51
N LYS A 247 -16.62 3.30 -9.89
CA LYS A 247 -17.86 3.92 -10.43
C LYS A 247 -17.60 5.27 -11.13
N GLY A 248 -16.35 5.58 -11.49
CA GLY A 248 -15.97 6.86 -12.11
C GLY A 248 -15.30 7.83 -11.14
N GLN A 249 -15.39 9.14 -11.43
CA GLN A 249 -14.70 10.17 -10.65
C GLN A 249 -15.25 10.28 -9.23
N ARG A 250 -14.37 10.28 -8.22
CA ARG A 250 -14.75 10.40 -6.81
C ARG A 250 -14.79 11.87 -6.40
N PHE A 251 -15.95 12.50 -6.46
CA PHE A 251 -16.10 13.93 -6.12
C PHE A 251 -16.37 14.14 -4.63
N TYR A 252 -15.61 15.06 -4.03
CA TYR A 252 -15.81 15.56 -2.67
C TYR A 252 -15.78 17.09 -2.69
N ASP A 253 -16.27 17.70 -1.61
CA ASP A 253 -16.06 19.13 -1.39
C ASP A 253 -14.78 19.31 -0.57
N TRP A 254 -13.92 20.21 -0.98
CA TRP A 254 -12.60 20.42 -0.37
C TRP A 254 -12.40 21.86 0.06
N ALA A 255 -11.72 22.04 1.18
CA ALA A 255 -11.26 23.34 1.66
C ALA A 255 -9.80 23.23 2.12
N VAL A 256 -9.10 24.36 2.11
CA VAL A 256 -7.72 24.46 2.59
C VAL A 256 -7.58 25.67 3.51
N ILE A 257 -6.81 25.50 4.58
CA ILE A 257 -6.47 26.55 5.55
C ILE A 257 -4.95 26.61 5.64
N ASP A 258 -4.36 27.79 5.45
CA ASP A 258 -2.93 27.99 5.69
C ASP A 258 -2.63 27.95 7.20
N LEU A 259 -1.58 27.22 7.56
CA LEU A 259 -1.13 27.05 8.94
C LEU A 259 0.06 27.96 9.23
N ALA A 260 0.17 28.41 10.49
CA ALA A 260 1.27 29.24 10.96
C ALA A 260 2.35 28.35 11.61
N GLU A 261 2.92 27.44 10.83
CA GLU A 261 4.05 26.62 11.28
C GLU A 261 5.36 27.43 11.14
N PRO A 262 6.28 27.39 12.12
CA PRO A 262 7.54 28.13 12.05
C PRO A 262 8.54 27.51 11.06
N ALA A 263 8.33 26.26 10.65
CA ALA A 263 9.21 25.54 9.74
C ALA A 263 9.09 26.05 8.30
N PRO A 264 10.17 26.04 7.50
CA PRO A 264 10.14 26.46 6.09
C PRO A 264 9.11 25.72 5.24
N GLY A 265 8.68 26.38 4.16
CA GLY A 265 7.70 25.86 3.21
C GLY A 265 6.26 26.30 3.52
N ARG A 266 5.31 25.75 2.77
CA ARG A 266 3.88 25.98 2.95
C ARG A 266 3.29 24.84 3.76
N HIS A 267 2.70 25.18 4.90
CA HIS A 267 1.98 24.24 5.76
C HIS A 267 0.49 24.54 5.70
N GLN A 268 -0.31 23.52 5.43
CA GLN A 268 -1.74 23.70 5.21
C GLN A 268 -2.55 22.57 5.86
N LEU A 269 -3.76 22.87 6.28
CA LEU A 269 -4.78 21.89 6.65
C LEU A 269 -5.73 21.74 5.47
N LEU A 270 -5.69 20.58 4.81
CA LEU A 270 -6.65 20.20 3.78
C LEU A 270 -7.81 19.47 4.43
N ILE A 271 -9.04 19.80 4.04
CA ILE A 271 -10.26 19.24 4.60
C ILE A 271 -11.10 18.71 3.46
N ARG A 272 -11.50 17.44 3.57
CA ARG A 272 -12.43 16.78 2.66
C ARG A 272 -13.78 16.65 3.34
N ARG A 273 -14.86 16.94 2.62
CA ARG A 273 -16.23 16.67 3.02
C ARG A 273 -16.91 15.73 2.04
N ASN A 274 -17.45 14.63 2.57
CA ASN A 274 -18.34 13.76 1.81
C ASN A 274 -19.64 14.51 1.47
N ARG A 275 -20.00 14.52 0.20
CA ARG A 275 -21.13 15.31 -0.32
C ARG A 275 -22.49 14.71 0.04
N SER A 276 -22.52 13.42 0.33
CA SER A 276 -23.74 12.68 0.68
C SER A 276 -23.89 12.54 2.20
N THR A 277 -22.80 12.20 2.91
CA THR A 277 -22.86 11.93 4.36
C THR A 277 -22.47 13.15 5.22
N GLY A 278 -21.81 14.15 4.65
CA GLY A 278 -21.26 15.29 5.39
C GLY A 278 -19.99 14.96 6.19
N GLU A 279 -19.54 13.71 6.19
CA GLU A 279 -18.36 13.24 6.92
C GLU A 279 -17.09 14.00 6.50
N LEU A 280 -16.29 14.38 7.50
CA LEU A 280 -15.05 15.12 7.30
C LEU A 280 -13.82 14.24 7.44
N ALA A 281 -12.84 14.44 6.56
CA ALA A 281 -11.48 13.95 6.73
C ALA A 281 -10.49 15.11 6.67
N HIS A 282 -9.43 15.04 7.47
CA HIS A 282 -8.47 16.12 7.67
C HIS A 282 -7.08 15.63 7.27
N TYR A 283 -6.29 16.50 6.65
CA TYR A 283 -4.93 16.18 6.22
C TYR A 283 -3.99 17.33 6.56
N ARG A 284 -2.84 17.01 7.15
CA ARG A 284 -1.72 17.96 7.23
C ARG A 284 -0.95 17.89 5.92
N CYS A 285 -0.71 19.06 5.34
CA CYS A 285 0.01 19.22 4.09
C CYS A 285 1.29 20.03 4.29
N HIS A 286 2.35 19.64 3.61
CA HIS A 286 3.58 20.43 3.47
C HIS A 286 4.06 20.42 2.02
N SER A 287 4.61 21.55 1.58
CA SER A 287 5.31 21.65 0.30
C SER A 287 6.41 22.70 0.35
N THR A 288 7.51 22.46 -0.36
CA THR A 288 8.63 23.40 -0.51
C THR A 288 8.26 24.56 -1.45
N THR A 289 7.45 24.28 -2.47
CA THR A 289 6.91 25.27 -3.42
C THR A 289 5.39 25.35 -3.32
N PRO A 290 4.76 26.49 -3.66
CA PRO A 290 3.30 26.61 -3.66
C PRO A 290 2.61 25.49 -4.44
N ALA A 291 1.70 24.77 -3.78
CA ALA A 291 0.89 23.73 -4.38
C ALA A 291 -0.56 24.18 -4.53
N SER A 292 -1.17 23.89 -5.69
CA SER A 292 -2.59 24.17 -5.89
C SER A 292 -3.47 23.24 -5.05
N LEU A 293 -4.70 23.67 -4.74
CA LEU A 293 -5.69 22.79 -4.11
C LEU A 293 -5.90 21.50 -4.91
N ALA A 294 -5.95 21.59 -6.25
CA ALA A 294 -6.08 20.42 -7.12
C ALA A 294 -4.91 19.44 -6.96
N THR A 295 -3.68 19.94 -6.78
CA THR A 295 -2.49 19.11 -6.49
C THR A 295 -2.66 18.38 -5.17
N LEU A 296 -3.03 19.08 -4.09
CA LEU A 296 -3.22 18.47 -2.77
C LEU A 296 -4.33 17.40 -2.78
N VAL A 297 -5.45 17.69 -3.47
CA VAL A 297 -6.56 16.76 -3.63
C VAL A 297 -6.15 15.51 -4.42
N ARG A 298 -5.35 15.67 -5.49
CA ARG A 298 -4.81 14.54 -6.26
C ARG A 298 -3.91 13.66 -5.41
N VAL A 299 -3.04 14.26 -4.60
CA VAL A 299 -2.13 13.53 -3.70
C VAL A 299 -2.93 12.79 -2.63
N ALA A 300 -3.87 13.45 -1.95
CA ALA A 300 -4.78 12.81 -0.99
C ALA A 300 -5.58 11.66 -1.61
N GLY A 301 -6.07 11.86 -2.84
CA GLY A 301 -6.83 10.86 -3.60
C GLY A 301 -6.00 9.63 -4.01
N SER A 302 -4.68 9.79 -4.12
CA SER A 302 -3.76 8.71 -4.50
C SER A 302 -3.67 7.61 -3.43
N ARG A 303 -4.07 7.89 -2.17
CA ARG A 303 -4.10 6.91 -1.08
C ARG A 303 -4.84 5.63 -1.48
N TRP A 304 -5.96 5.75 -2.19
CA TRP A 304 -6.77 4.60 -2.63
C TRP A 304 -6.01 3.58 -3.47
N ARG A 305 -4.95 3.99 -4.17
CA ARG A 305 -4.16 3.07 -5.00
C ARG A 305 -3.49 1.98 -4.16
N VAL A 306 -3.13 2.26 -2.91
CA VAL A 306 -2.52 1.24 -2.02
C VAL A 306 -3.52 0.13 -1.69
N GLU A 307 -4.80 0.45 -1.53
CA GLU A 307 -5.85 -0.54 -1.29
C GLU A 307 -6.04 -1.43 -2.53
N GLU A 308 -6.04 -0.83 -3.72
CA GLU A 308 -6.05 -1.59 -4.99
C GLU A 308 -4.79 -2.44 -5.17
N THR A 309 -3.61 -1.91 -4.81
CA THR A 309 -2.35 -2.67 -4.82
C THR A 309 -2.46 -3.88 -3.91
N PHE A 310 -2.87 -3.73 -2.65
CA PHE A 310 -3.00 -4.87 -1.74
C PHE A 310 -4.04 -5.88 -2.19
N GLN A 311 -5.19 -5.44 -2.71
CA GLN A 311 -6.20 -6.37 -3.26
C GLN A 311 -5.63 -7.19 -4.42
N SER A 312 -4.88 -6.56 -5.31
CA SER A 312 -4.30 -7.24 -6.47
C SER A 312 -3.05 -8.06 -6.12
N GLU A 313 -2.20 -7.62 -5.20
CA GLU A 313 -1.05 -8.39 -4.71
C GLU A 313 -1.51 -9.66 -3.98
N LYS A 314 -2.56 -9.57 -3.15
CA LYS A 314 -3.15 -10.74 -2.50
C LYS A 314 -3.84 -11.65 -3.51
N GLY A 315 -4.78 -11.12 -4.30
CA GLY A 315 -5.59 -11.91 -5.22
C GLY A 315 -4.83 -12.48 -6.42
N LEU A 316 -3.85 -11.76 -6.96
CA LEU A 316 -3.15 -12.14 -8.21
C LEU A 316 -1.72 -12.61 -7.98
N ALA A 317 -1.06 -12.23 -6.89
CA ALA A 317 0.34 -12.60 -6.62
C ALA A 317 0.54 -13.38 -5.31
N GLY A 318 -0.54 -13.74 -4.60
CA GLY A 318 -0.49 -14.61 -3.42
C GLY A 318 0.29 -14.02 -2.24
N LEU A 319 0.30 -12.69 -2.09
CA LEU A 319 1.04 -11.99 -1.04
C LEU A 319 0.79 -12.56 0.36
N ASP A 320 -0.48 -12.85 0.70
CA ASP A 320 -0.95 -13.29 2.01
C ASP A 320 -1.13 -14.81 2.13
N GLU A 321 -0.92 -15.56 1.05
CA GLU A 321 -1.14 -17.01 1.00
C GLU A 321 0.03 -17.84 1.57
N HIS A 322 1.09 -17.17 2.01
CA HIS A 322 2.25 -17.83 2.61
C HIS A 322 1.90 -18.60 3.89
N GLN A 323 2.56 -19.74 4.07
CA GLN A 323 2.45 -20.59 5.27
C GLN A 323 3.70 -20.54 6.14
N VAL A 324 4.63 -19.63 5.83
CA VAL A 324 5.91 -19.49 6.53
C VAL A 324 5.74 -18.83 7.91
N ARG A 325 6.62 -19.19 8.85
CA ARG A 325 6.57 -18.73 10.26
C ARG A 325 7.76 -17.88 10.70
N ARG A 326 8.90 -18.01 10.04
CA ARG A 326 10.16 -17.32 10.40
C ARG A 326 10.35 -16.08 9.54
N TYR A 327 11.03 -15.07 10.08
CA TYR A 327 11.28 -13.79 9.42
C TYR A 327 11.97 -13.95 8.06
N PRO A 328 13.07 -14.71 7.90
CA PRO A 328 13.73 -14.82 6.60
C PRO A 328 12.81 -15.38 5.52
N SER A 329 11.96 -16.35 5.89
CA SER A 329 11.02 -16.96 4.95
C SER A 329 9.86 -16.04 4.61
N TRP A 330 9.36 -15.26 5.56
CA TRP A 330 8.35 -14.22 5.30
C TRP A 330 8.90 -13.15 4.36
N ALA A 331 10.08 -12.60 4.70
CA ALA A 331 10.77 -11.58 3.93
C ALA A 331 10.97 -12.03 2.48
N ARG A 332 11.45 -13.27 2.30
CA ARG A 332 11.69 -13.85 0.98
C ARG A 332 10.43 -14.16 0.19
N TRP A 333 9.33 -14.59 0.84
CA TRP A 333 8.06 -14.79 0.16
C TRP A 333 7.52 -13.48 -0.40
N VAL A 334 7.37 -12.47 0.46
CA VAL A 334 6.84 -11.15 0.08
C VAL A 334 7.72 -10.52 -1.01
N THR A 335 9.04 -10.62 -0.88
CA THR A 335 9.98 -10.13 -1.90
C THR A 335 9.81 -10.80 -3.26
N LEU A 336 9.38 -12.06 -3.33
CA LEU A 336 9.11 -12.76 -4.60
C LEU A 336 7.67 -12.54 -5.10
N ALA A 337 6.74 -12.18 -4.22
CA ALA A 337 5.39 -11.77 -4.62
C ALA A 337 5.37 -10.36 -5.25
N MET A 338 6.20 -9.43 -4.75
CA MET A 338 6.32 -8.08 -5.31
C MET A 338 6.66 -8.05 -6.82
N PRO A 339 7.69 -8.76 -7.35
CA PRO A 339 7.97 -8.77 -8.78
C PRO A 339 6.87 -9.43 -9.61
N ALA A 340 6.15 -10.41 -9.05
CA ALA A 340 4.99 -11.00 -9.72
C ALA A 340 3.91 -9.94 -9.93
N HIS A 341 3.56 -9.20 -8.89
CA HIS A 341 2.59 -8.11 -9.01
C HIS A 341 3.09 -6.96 -9.89
N ALA A 342 4.33 -6.49 -9.69
CA ALA A 342 4.92 -5.42 -10.47
C ALA A 342 4.91 -5.75 -11.97
N PHE A 343 5.17 -7.01 -12.34
CA PHE A 343 5.04 -7.48 -13.72
C PHE A 343 3.61 -7.31 -14.25
N LEU A 344 2.59 -7.73 -13.50
CA LEU A 344 1.18 -7.56 -13.90
C LEU A 344 0.78 -6.08 -14.00
N ALA A 345 1.26 -5.23 -13.08
CA ALA A 345 1.01 -3.79 -13.10
C ALA A 345 1.59 -3.14 -14.38
N VAL A 346 2.81 -3.51 -14.76
CA VAL A 346 3.46 -3.04 -15.99
C VAL A 346 2.77 -3.56 -17.24
N VAL A 347 2.48 -4.85 -17.33
CA VAL A 347 1.75 -5.42 -18.48
C VAL A 347 0.40 -4.74 -18.66
N ARG A 348 -0.33 -4.51 -17.56
CA ARG A 348 -1.60 -3.78 -17.61
C ARG A 348 -1.42 -2.34 -18.09
N ALA A 349 -0.38 -1.65 -17.64
CA ALA A 349 -0.07 -0.29 -18.06
C ALA A 349 0.26 -0.25 -19.57
N ASP A 350 1.03 -1.20 -20.05
CA ASP A 350 1.41 -1.31 -21.47
C ASP A 350 0.21 -1.67 -22.34
N GLU A 351 -0.61 -2.65 -21.96
CA GLU A 351 -1.86 -2.97 -22.67
C GLU A 351 -2.80 -1.77 -22.77
N HIS A 352 -2.94 -0.99 -21.69
CA HIS A 352 -3.76 0.22 -21.71
C HIS A 352 -3.19 1.32 -22.63
N ALA A 353 -1.87 1.40 -22.78
CA ALA A 353 -1.23 2.36 -23.69
C ALA A 353 -1.38 1.95 -25.17
N HIS A 354 -1.27 0.65 -25.48
CA HIS A 354 -1.39 0.12 -26.84
C HIS A 354 -2.83 -0.06 -27.30
N ARG A 355 -3.76 -0.27 -26.36
CA ARG A 355 -5.21 -0.37 -26.60
C ARG A 355 -5.94 0.58 -25.65
N PRO A 356 -5.86 1.91 -25.86
CA PRO A 356 -6.73 2.82 -25.15
C PRO A 356 -8.16 2.38 -25.46
N LYS A 357 -8.96 2.06 -24.43
CA LYS A 357 -10.35 1.60 -24.60
C LYS A 357 -11.01 2.43 -25.71
N ALA A 358 -11.33 1.79 -26.83
CA ALA A 358 -12.26 2.36 -27.79
C ALA A 358 -13.49 2.78 -26.98
N LEU A 359 -13.90 4.05 -27.13
CA LEU A 359 -15.17 4.54 -26.61
C LEU A 359 -16.21 3.46 -26.87
N ALA A 360 -16.93 3.08 -25.81
CA ALA A 360 -17.95 2.05 -25.85
C ALA A 360 -18.83 2.23 -27.09
N GLU A 361 -18.66 1.36 -28.09
CA GLU A 361 -19.77 1.07 -28.97
C GLU A 361 -20.88 0.54 -28.08
N PRO A 362 -22.09 1.12 -28.12
CA PRO A 362 -23.20 0.55 -27.41
C PRO A 362 -23.38 -0.86 -27.95
N LEU A 363 -23.18 -1.86 -27.09
CA LEU A 363 -23.64 -3.22 -27.35
C LEU A 363 -25.12 -3.11 -27.75
N GLN A 364 -25.39 -3.25 -29.06
CA GLN A 364 -26.72 -3.53 -29.54
C GLN A 364 -27.11 -4.88 -28.94
N LEU A 365 -27.88 -4.82 -27.87
CA LEU A 365 -28.57 -5.97 -27.32
C LEU A 365 -29.42 -6.58 -28.46
N PRO A 366 -29.30 -7.89 -28.75
CA PRO A 366 -30.21 -8.55 -29.66
C PRO A 366 -31.63 -8.35 -29.16
N HIS A 367 -32.53 -7.92 -30.05
CA HIS A 367 -33.96 -7.80 -29.78
C HIS A 367 -34.47 -9.07 -29.08
N ARG A 368 -34.79 -8.96 -27.79
CA ARG A 368 -35.57 -9.99 -27.08
C ARG A 368 -37.03 -9.80 -27.44
N THR A 369 -37.55 -10.78 -28.15
CA THR A 369 -38.97 -11.06 -28.35
C THR A 369 -39.71 -11.02 -27.02
N ARG A 370 -40.85 -10.34 -27.03
CA ARG A 370 -41.74 -10.03 -25.90
C ARG A 370 -42.24 -11.31 -25.21
N ALA A 371 -42.05 -11.42 -23.90
CA ALA A 371 -42.76 -12.37 -23.03
C ALA A 371 -43.10 -11.69 -21.68
N ALA A 372 -44.23 -12.14 -21.11
CA ALA A 372 -45.12 -11.46 -20.14
C ALA A 372 -44.57 -11.27 -18.71
N PRO A 373 -45.23 -10.43 -17.86
CA PRO A 373 -44.66 -9.96 -16.60
C PRO A 373 -44.90 -10.94 -15.44
N GLY A 374 -43.86 -11.14 -14.61
CA GLY A 374 -43.95 -11.93 -13.38
C GLY A 374 -42.84 -11.58 -12.39
N THR A 375 -43.24 -10.87 -11.33
CA THR A 375 -42.74 -10.95 -9.95
C THR A 375 -41.25 -10.65 -9.65
N GLN A 376 -40.98 -9.48 -9.06
CA GLN A 376 -39.70 -9.10 -8.44
C GLN A 376 -39.44 -9.86 -7.12
N PRO A 377 -38.16 -10.19 -6.81
CA PRO A 377 -37.67 -10.27 -5.44
C PRO A 377 -36.74 -9.10 -5.07
N ARG A 378 -36.80 -8.74 -3.79
CA ARG A 378 -36.18 -7.59 -3.10
C ARG A 378 -34.66 -7.72 -2.99
N GLU A 379 -33.94 -6.61 -3.13
CA GLU A 379 -32.53 -6.47 -2.72
C GLU A 379 -32.46 -6.22 -1.21
N GLU A 380 -31.73 -7.07 -0.50
CA GLU A 380 -31.36 -6.90 0.91
C GLU A 380 -30.08 -6.07 1.05
N ASP A 381 -30.18 -5.08 1.92
CA ASP A 381 -29.15 -4.16 2.40
C ASP A 381 -28.43 -4.78 3.62
N PRO A 382 -27.09 -4.84 3.71
CA PRO A 382 -26.41 -5.18 4.94
C PRO A 382 -25.92 -3.91 5.64
N GLY A 383 -26.85 -3.23 6.32
CA GLY A 383 -26.57 -2.20 7.31
C GLY A 383 -27.17 -2.59 8.66
N GLY A 384 -26.32 -2.85 9.66
CA GLY A 384 -26.75 -2.91 11.06
C GLY A 384 -26.03 -3.96 11.90
N ALA A 385 -25.04 -3.53 12.69
CA ALA A 385 -24.63 -4.24 13.90
C ALA A 385 -25.24 -3.50 15.11
N PRO A 386 -25.89 -4.18 16.06
CA PRO A 386 -26.43 -3.58 17.27
C PRO A 386 -25.44 -3.70 18.44
N GLY A 387 -25.52 -2.75 19.38
CA GLY A 387 -24.93 -2.86 20.73
C GLY A 387 -23.83 -1.86 21.03
#